data_AF-A0A7W0RR85-F1
#
_entry.id   AF-A0A7W0RR85-F1
#
_cell.length_a   1.000
_cell.length_b   1.000
_cell.length_c   1.000
_cell.angle_alpha   90.00
_cell.angle_beta   90.00
_cell.angle_gamma   90.00
#
_symmetry.space_group_name_H-M   'P 1'
#
loop_
_entity.id
_entity.type
_entity.pdbx_description
1 polymer ?
#
loop_
_entity_poly.entity_id
_entity_poly.type
_entity_poly.pdbx_seq_one_letter_code
_entity_poly.pdbx_strand_id
1 'polypeptide(L)'
;MTDVTEFSRKHTANVRDGLDEIRFRIEALAAKRDARKDGFAETVRKAMDTRLGDDSEKVLKVLSREGIPKTLAKQAVAAVEDRKAFSVFSLVDALTRLSQTVRYVGDRTEFDQKVAALFALAM
;
A
#
# COMPACT_ATOMS: atom_id res chain seq x y z
N MET A 1 -2.55 -4.25 -12.47
CA MET A 1 -3.67 -4.85 -13.22
C MET A 1 -4.38 -3.74 -13.98
N THR A 2 -4.41 -3.84 -15.31
CA THR A 2 -5.02 -2.84 -16.19
C THR A 2 -6.44 -3.29 -16.52
N ASP A 3 -7.44 -2.46 -16.22
CA ASP A 3 -8.83 -2.73 -16.62
C ASP A 3 -9.02 -2.28 -18.07
N VAL A 4 -9.39 -3.22 -18.94
CA VAL A 4 -9.67 -2.97 -20.35
C VAL A 4 -11.12 -3.35 -20.62
N THR A 5 -11.86 -2.47 -21.30
CA THR A 5 -13.26 -2.72 -21.68
C THR A 5 -13.40 -2.53 -23.17
N GLU A 6 -13.93 -3.55 -23.86
CA GLU A 6 -14.14 -3.52 -25.30
C GLU A 6 -15.56 -3.05 -25.62
N PHE A 7 -15.68 -2.11 -26.55
CA PHE A 7 -16.95 -1.65 -27.11
C PHE A 7 -16.98 -1.98 -28.60
N SER A 8 -18.00 -2.72 -29.02
CA SER A 8 -18.27 -2.99 -30.43
C SER A 8 -19.77 -2.83 -30.67
N ARG A 9 -20.12 -2.33 -31.86
CA ARG A 9 -21.48 -1.93 -32.19
C ARG A 9 -22.00 -2.71 -33.40
N LYS A 10 -23.30 -3.02 -33.41
CA LYS A 10 -24.00 -3.51 -34.61
C LYS A 10 -24.38 -2.35 -35.54
N HIS A 11 -24.29 -2.58 -36.85
CA HIS A 11 -24.29 -1.59 -37.93
C HIS A 11 -25.56 -0.70 -38.08
N THR A 12 -26.63 -0.93 -37.31
CA THR A 12 -27.97 -0.35 -37.56
C THR A 12 -28.50 0.66 -36.53
N ALA A 13 -27.77 0.97 -35.47
CA ALA A 13 -28.22 1.93 -34.45
C ALA A 13 -27.70 3.37 -34.73
N ASN A 14 -28.27 4.42 -34.12
CA ASN A 14 -27.89 5.83 -34.36
C ASN A 14 -26.56 6.20 -33.66
N VAL A 15 -25.53 6.67 -34.37
CA VAL A 15 -24.17 6.92 -33.82
C VAL A 15 -24.18 7.68 -32.49
N ARG A 16 -25.14 8.58 -32.28
CA ARG A 16 -25.32 9.35 -31.05
C ARG A 16 -25.47 8.47 -29.79
N ASP A 17 -26.25 7.40 -29.87
CA ASP A 17 -26.48 6.47 -28.74
C ASP A 17 -25.19 5.71 -28.37
N GLY A 18 -24.34 5.43 -29.37
CA GLY A 18 -23.05 4.78 -29.14
C GLY A 18 -22.05 5.70 -28.43
N LEU A 19 -22.12 7.01 -28.66
CA LEU A 19 -21.27 7.99 -27.97
C LEU A 19 -21.63 8.09 -26.48
N ASP A 20 -22.92 8.02 -26.16
CA ASP A 20 -23.39 8.04 -24.77
C ASP A 20 -22.96 6.77 -24.01
N GLU A 21 -22.99 5.61 -24.68
CA GLU A 21 -22.52 4.35 -24.09
C GLU A 21 -20.99 4.33 -23.87
N ILE A 22 -20.22 4.84 -24.83
CA ILE A 22 -18.76 5.00 -24.67
C ILE A 22 -18.46 5.94 -23.50
N ARG A 23 -19.16 7.07 -23.40
CA ARG A 23 -19.01 8.02 -22.29
C ARG A 23 -19.26 7.35 -20.95
N PHE A 24 -20.39 6.65 -20.81
CA PHE A 24 -20.73 5.93 -19.59
C PHE A 24 -19.64 4.92 -19.19
N ARG A 25 -19.10 4.16 -20.14
CA ARG A 25 -18.02 3.19 -19.89
C ARG A 25 -16.72 3.86 -19.43
N ILE A 26 -16.35 4.99 -20.03
CA ILE A 26 -15.18 5.77 -19.60
C ILE A 26 -15.39 6.34 -18.19
N GLU A 27 -16.57 6.87 -17.90
CA GLU A 27 -16.91 7.39 -16.56
C GLU A 27 -16.87 6.28 -15.51
N ALA A 28 -17.38 5.09 -15.81
CA ALA A 28 -17.29 3.93 -14.93
C ALA A 28 -15.83 3.50 -14.65
N LEU A 29 -14.97 3.51 -15.68
CA LEU A 29 -13.54 3.23 -15.52
C LEU A 29 -12.84 4.30 -14.67
N ALA A 30 -13.17 5.57 -14.87
CA ALA A 30 -12.64 6.68 -14.07
C ALA A 30 -13.09 6.57 -12.61
N ALA A 31 -14.37 6.28 -12.36
CA ALA A 31 -14.90 6.06 -11.02
C ALA A 31 -14.22 4.87 -10.32
N LYS A 32 -13.99 3.75 -11.02
CA LYS A 32 -13.25 2.60 -10.48
C LYS A 32 -11.79 2.94 -10.17
N ARG A 33 -11.15 3.78 -11.00
CA ARG A 33 -9.80 4.29 -10.72
C ARG A 33 -9.79 5.15 -9.46
N ASP A 34 -10.74 6.06 -9.32
CA ASP A 34 -10.78 7.02 -8.21
C ASP A 34 -11.14 6.32 -6.89
N ALA A 35 -12.09 5.37 -6.90
CA ALA A 35 -12.37 4.52 -5.75
C ALA A 35 -11.13 3.73 -5.26
N ARG A 36 -10.25 3.29 -6.17
CA ARG A 36 -8.97 2.65 -5.77
C ARG A 36 -8.00 3.63 -5.14
N LYS A 37 -7.94 4.87 -5.64
CA LYS A 37 -7.09 5.92 -5.04
C LYS A 37 -7.58 6.29 -3.66
N ASP A 38 -8.89 6.45 -3.50
CA ASP A 38 -9.51 6.79 -2.23
C ASP A 38 -9.32 5.66 -1.20
N GLY A 39 -9.55 4.41 -1.59
CA GLY A 39 -9.30 3.26 -0.72
C GLY A 39 -7.82 3.11 -0.30
N PHE A 40 -6.89 3.48 -1.18
CA PHE A 40 -5.46 3.52 -0.81
C PHE A 40 -5.18 4.63 0.20
N ALA A 41 -5.70 5.84 -0.02
CA ALA A 41 -5.52 6.97 0.90
C ALA A 41 -6.13 6.68 2.29
N GLU A 42 -7.29 6.01 2.34
CA GLU A 42 -7.90 5.55 3.58
C GLU A 42 -7.04 4.52 4.30
N THR A 43 -6.51 3.54 3.58
CA THR A 43 -5.61 2.51 4.15
C THR A 43 -4.36 3.15 4.75
N VAL A 44 -3.75 4.11 4.04
CA VAL A 44 -2.58 4.85 4.54
C VAL A 44 -2.94 5.64 5.79
N ARG A 45 -4.08 6.35 5.81
CA ARG A 45 -4.55 7.10 6.97
C ARG A 45 -4.75 6.17 8.18
N LYS A 46 -5.42 5.04 8.00
CA LYS A 46 -5.63 4.04 9.06
C LYS A 46 -4.31 3.46 9.56
N ALA A 47 -3.33 3.26 8.69
CA ALA A 47 -1.98 2.82 9.08
C ALA A 47 -1.19 3.87 9.87
N MET A 48 -1.48 5.17 9.68
CA MET A 48 -0.88 6.24 10.48
C MET A 48 -1.46 6.29 11.90
N ASP A 49 -2.73 5.95 12.06
CA ASP A 49 -3.42 5.94 13.36
C ASP A 49 -3.27 4.62 14.13
N THR A 50 -3.12 3.50 13.42
CA THR A 50 -3.01 2.16 14.02
C THR A 50 -1.61 1.93 14.60
N ARG A 51 -1.53 1.73 15.92
CA ARG A 51 -0.28 1.42 16.63
C ARG A 51 -0.03 -0.09 16.68
N LEU A 52 1.21 -0.50 16.41
CA LEU A 52 1.66 -1.90 16.53
C LEU A 52 1.99 -2.29 17.97
N GLY A 53 2.16 -1.32 18.86
CA GLY A 53 2.39 -1.52 20.29
C GLY A 53 2.65 -0.21 21.02
N ASP A 54 2.63 -0.27 22.35
CA ASP A 54 2.90 0.87 23.23
C ASP A 54 4.37 0.99 23.62
N ASP A 55 5.15 -0.07 23.41
CA ASP A 55 6.54 -0.17 23.79
C ASP A 55 7.39 -0.86 22.71
N SER A 56 8.68 -0.55 22.74
CA SER A 56 9.68 -1.05 21.79
C SER A 56 9.76 -2.58 21.78
N GLU A 57 9.52 -3.25 22.91
CA GLU A 57 9.63 -4.71 23.03
C GLU A 57 8.48 -5.44 22.34
N LYS A 58 7.23 -5.00 22.54
CA LYS A 58 6.05 -5.53 21.86
C LYS A 58 6.16 -5.35 20.35
N VAL A 59 6.60 -4.17 19.91
CA VAL A 59 6.78 -3.88 18.48
C VAL A 59 7.84 -4.79 17.87
N LEU A 60 8.97 -5.01 18.54
CA LEU A 60 10.01 -5.95 18.08
C LEU A 60 9.48 -7.38 17.95
N LYS A 61 8.62 -7.82 18.87
CA LYS A 61 7.99 -9.15 18.81
C LYS A 61 7.05 -9.26 17.60
N VAL A 62 6.27 -8.22 17.30
CA VAL A 62 5.40 -8.19 16.12
C VAL A 62 6.25 -8.22 14.85
N LEU A 63 7.24 -7.35 14.71
CA LEU A 63 8.11 -7.31 13.53
C LEU A 63 8.85 -8.65 13.30
N SER A 64 9.28 -9.31 14.38
CA SER A 64 9.89 -10.63 14.29
C SER A 64 8.92 -11.70 13.78
N ARG A 65 7.63 -11.64 14.15
CA ARG A 65 6.59 -12.57 13.67
C ARG A 65 6.34 -12.39 12.18
N GLU A 66 6.39 -11.16 11.70
CA GLU A 66 6.22 -10.82 10.28
C GLU A 66 7.51 -11.06 9.45
N GLY A 67 8.53 -11.68 10.04
CA GLY A 67 9.74 -12.11 9.33
C GLY A 67 10.76 -10.99 9.08
N ILE A 68 10.67 -9.87 9.79
CA ILE A 68 11.64 -8.77 9.70
C ILE A 68 12.92 -9.14 10.46
N PRO A 69 14.11 -9.01 9.86
CA PRO A 69 15.38 -9.27 10.54
C PRO A 69 15.56 -8.42 11.80
N LYS A 70 16.00 -9.04 12.89
CA LYS A 70 16.13 -8.40 14.22
C LYS A 70 16.97 -7.12 14.22
N THR A 71 18.03 -7.05 13.42
CA THR A 71 18.89 -5.86 13.30
C THR A 71 18.14 -4.68 12.71
N LEU A 72 17.41 -4.90 11.62
CA LEU A 72 16.60 -3.88 10.95
C LEU A 72 15.39 -3.48 11.79
N ALA A 73 14.75 -4.44 12.47
CA ALA A 73 13.64 -4.16 13.38
C ALA A 73 14.07 -3.21 14.51
N LYS A 74 15.25 -3.43 15.11
CA LYS A 74 15.79 -2.52 16.13
C LYS A 74 16.11 -1.14 15.60
N GLN A 75 16.70 -1.05 14.41
CA GLN A 75 17.01 0.24 13.78
C GLN A 75 15.73 1.01 13.43
N ALA A 76 14.70 0.32 12.93
CA ALA A 76 13.41 0.93 12.62
C ALA A 76 12.70 1.43 13.89
N VAL A 77 12.67 0.63 14.96
CA VAL A 77 12.09 1.03 16.25
C VAL A 77 12.81 2.25 16.82
N ALA A 78 14.14 2.26 16.82
CA ALA A 78 14.94 3.40 17.28
C ALA A 78 14.69 4.67 16.44
N ALA A 79 14.53 4.54 15.11
CA ALA A 79 14.25 5.67 14.22
C ALA A 79 12.86 6.32 14.44
N VAL A 80 11.94 5.60 15.08
CA VAL A 80 10.56 6.04 15.34
C VAL A 80 10.35 6.41 16.82
N GLU A 81 11.26 6.01 17.70
CA GLU A 81 11.18 6.20 19.16
C GLU A 81 11.02 7.67 19.55
N ASP A 82 11.75 8.57 18.88
CA ASP A 82 11.65 10.03 19.07
C ASP A 82 10.27 10.61 18.73
N ARG A 83 9.54 9.95 17.82
CA ARG A 83 8.19 10.37 17.39
C ARG A 83 7.09 9.82 18.29
N LYS A 84 7.42 8.95 19.27
CA LYS A 84 6.51 8.31 20.24
C LYS A 84 5.24 7.68 19.64
N ALA A 85 5.29 7.30 18.38
CA ALA A 85 4.16 6.71 17.68
C ALA A 85 4.67 5.52 16.87
N PHE A 86 4.61 4.33 17.46
CA PHE A 86 4.85 3.06 16.77
C PHE A 86 3.67 2.69 15.84
N SER A 87 3.27 3.63 14.99
CA SER A 87 2.23 3.39 14.00
C SER A 87 2.74 2.45 12.91
N VAL A 88 1.84 1.68 12.29
CA VAL A 88 2.16 0.81 11.15
C VAL A 88 2.89 1.62 10.07
N PHE A 89 2.40 2.81 9.75
CA PHE A 89 3.01 3.69 8.75
C PHE A 89 4.44 4.11 9.11
N SER A 90 4.67 4.53 10.36
CA SER A 90 5.99 5.02 10.79
C SER A 90 7.07 3.93 10.74
N LEU A 91 6.69 2.70 11.12
CA LEU A 91 7.57 1.54 11.08
C LEU A 91 7.83 1.09 9.64
N VAL A 92 6.81 1.12 8.77
CA VAL A 92 7.00 0.87 7.35
C VAL A 92 7.91 1.92 6.71
N ASP A 93 7.69 3.22 6.93
CA ASP A 93 8.56 4.29 6.40
C ASP A 93 10.01 4.11 6.85
N ALA A 94 10.23 3.81 8.14
CA ALA A 94 11.57 3.56 8.68
C ALA A 94 12.23 2.33 8.01
N LEU A 95 11.50 1.23 7.87
CA LEU A 95 12.02 0.01 7.21
C LEU A 95 12.28 0.22 5.71
N THR A 96 11.41 0.96 5.00
CA THR A 96 11.61 1.30 3.58
C THR A 96 12.81 2.22 3.37
N ARG A 97 13.10 3.14 4.30
CA ARG A 97 14.35 3.91 4.24
C ARG A 97 15.57 3.02 4.46
N LEU A 98 15.49 2.06 5.38
CA LEU A 98 16.57 1.10 5.63
C LEU A 98 16.79 0.15 4.44
N SER A 99 15.74 -0.23 3.70
CA SER A 99 15.86 -1.09 2.52
C SER A 99 16.71 -0.48 1.41
N GLN A 100 16.77 0.86 1.34
CA GLN A 100 17.59 1.59 0.37
C GLN A 100 19.10 1.40 0.61
N THR A 101 19.51 0.94 1.80
CA THR A 101 20.91 0.63 2.12
C THR A 101 21.33 -0.79 1.73
N VAL A 102 20.38 -1.63 1.31
CA VAL A 102 20.65 -3.01 0.89
C VAL A 102 21.34 -3.02 -0.47
N ARG A 103 22.53 -3.62 -0.52
CA ARG A 103 23.39 -3.64 -1.72
C ARG A 103 22.80 -4.43 -2.89
N TYR A 104 22.09 -5.51 -2.62
CA TYR A 104 21.58 -6.43 -3.64
C TYR A 104 20.09 -6.19 -3.89
N VAL A 105 19.73 -6.05 -5.17
CA VAL A 105 18.36 -5.72 -5.60
C VAL A 105 17.37 -6.86 -5.31
N GLY A 106 17.82 -8.12 -5.37
CA GLY A 106 17.00 -9.28 -5.02
C GLY A 106 16.58 -9.27 -3.55
N ASP A 107 17.56 -9.15 -2.65
CA ASP A 107 17.33 -9.06 -1.21
C ASP A 107 16.46 -7.84 -0.83
N ARG A 108 16.70 -6.70 -1.51
CA ARG A 108 15.86 -5.51 -1.34
C ARG A 108 14.40 -5.77 -1.75
N THR A 109 14.17 -6.46 -2.87
CA THR A 109 12.81 -6.73 -3.36
C THR A 109 12.05 -7.64 -2.40
N GLU A 110 12.68 -8.70 -1.91
CA GLU A 110 12.08 -9.60 -0.92
C GLU A 110 11.79 -8.86 0.39
N PHE A 111 12.72 -7.98 0.80
CA PHE A 111 12.54 -7.18 2.00
C PHE A 111 11.42 -6.15 1.86
N ASP A 112 11.36 -5.41 0.75
CA ASP A 112 10.29 -4.45 0.46
C ASP A 112 8.91 -5.13 0.42
N GLN A 113 8.82 -6.38 -0.04
CA GLN A 113 7.59 -7.18 0.03
C GLN A 113 7.18 -7.50 1.47
N LYS A 114 8.11 -7.93 2.33
CA LYS A 114 7.83 -8.20 3.75
C LYS A 114 7.43 -6.93 4.50
N VAL A 115 8.08 -5.81 4.20
CA VAL A 115 7.73 -4.50 4.76
C VAL A 115 6.34 -4.05 4.30
N ALA A 116 6.02 -4.20 3.02
CA ALA A 116 4.69 -3.85 2.50
C ALA A 116 3.58 -4.70 3.12
N ALA A 117 3.86 -5.97 3.46
CA ALA A 117 2.90 -6.85 4.14
C ALA A 117 2.48 -6.32 5.52
N LEU A 118 3.28 -5.48 6.18
CA LEU A 118 2.91 -4.86 7.46
C LEU A 118 1.69 -3.94 7.33
N PHE A 119 1.41 -3.37 6.14
CA PHE A 119 0.17 -2.61 5.92
C PHE A 119 -1.10 -3.46 6.08
N ALA A 120 -1.00 -4.78 5.91
CA ALA A 120 -2.13 -5.67 6.15
C ALA A 120 -2.55 -5.71 7.63
N LEU A 121 -1.66 -5.32 8.56
CA LEU A 121 -1.99 -5.17 9.98
C LEU A 121 -2.86 -3.94 10.27
N ALA A 122 -2.97 -3.02 9.31
CA ALA A 122 -3.80 -1.81 9.41
C ALA A 122 -5.08 -1.89 8.57
N MET A 123 -5.32 -2.99 7.83
CA MET A 123 -6.55 -3.17 7.04
C MET A 123 -7.76 -3.55 7.87
#